data_AF-A0A4S8KWX9-F1
#
_entry.id   AF-A0A4S8KWX9-F1
#
_cell.length_a   1.000
_cell.length_b   1.000
_cell.length_c   1.000
_cell.angle_alpha   90.00
_cell.angle_beta   90.00
_cell.angle_gamma   90.00
#
_symmetry.space_group_name_H-M   'P 1'
#
loop_
_entity.id
_entity.type
_entity.pdbx_description
1 polymer ?
#
loop_
_entity_poly.entity_id
_entity_poly.type
_entity_poly.pdbx_seq_one_letter_code
_entity_poly.pdbx_strand_id
1 'polypeptide(L)'
;GHIGYSVLRAMIREGLIAGLQVSKKDLKGEPPLCGACAKGKSTRTSFTPSDSRAEGFLDLIHSDLIGPMPVQSSGGAQYAITFTDDH
;
A
#
# COMPACT_ATOMS: atom_id res chain seq x y z
N GLY A 1 16.79 -8.13 1.78
CA GLY A 1 15.38 -8.16 1.35
C GLY A 1 15.04 -9.52 0.75
N HIS A 2 13.78 -9.96 0.84
CA HIS A 2 13.35 -11.24 0.25
C HIS A 2 13.01 -11.08 -1.23
N ILE A 3 13.97 -11.42 -2.10
CA ILE A 3 13.82 -11.38 -3.55
C ILE A 3 12.68 -12.30 -4.04
N GLY A 4 11.92 -11.84 -5.01
CA GLY A 4 10.88 -12.66 -5.64
C GLY A 4 11.49 -13.83 -6.41
N TYR A 5 10.85 -15.00 -6.37
CA TYR A 5 11.33 -16.19 -7.06
C TYR A 5 11.41 -16.02 -8.58
N SER A 6 10.53 -15.22 -9.18
CA SER A 6 10.59 -14.86 -10.60
C SER A 6 11.89 -14.13 -10.94
N VAL A 7 12.25 -13.14 -10.13
CA VAL A 7 13.49 -12.36 -10.29
C VAL A 7 14.71 -13.25 -10.07
N LEU A 8 14.70 -14.07 -9.00
CA LEU A 8 15.78 -15.01 -8.74
C LEU A 8 16.02 -15.97 -9.92
N ARG A 9 14.95 -16.48 -10.55
CA ARG A 9 15.08 -17.35 -11.73
C ARG A 9 15.62 -16.62 -12.95
N ALA A 10 15.22 -15.36 -13.18
CA ALA A 10 15.75 -14.55 -14.26
C ALA A 10 17.26 -14.34 -14.09
N MET A 11 17.70 -13.95 -12.89
CA MET A 11 19.11 -13.75 -12.57
C MET A 11 19.96 -15.02 -12.77
N ILE A 12 19.43 -16.20 -12.42
CA ILE A 12 20.13 -17.48 -12.65
C ILE A 12 20.26 -17.77 -14.16
N ARG A 13 19.19 -17.54 -14.93
CA ARG A 13 19.19 -17.77 -16.39
C ARG A 13 20.12 -16.83 -17.13
N GLU A 14 20.22 -15.59 -16.66
CA GLU A 14 21.09 -14.55 -17.22
C GLU A 14 22.55 -14.64 -16.72
N GLY A 15 22.86 -15.60 -15.83
CA GLY A 15 24.22 -15.78 -15.32
C GLY A 15 24.69 -14.66 -14.39
N LEU A 16 23.77 -13.89 -13.80
CA LEU A 16 24.09 -12.75 -12.93
C LEU A 16 24.47 -13.17 -11.49
N ILE A 17 24.42 -14.46 -11.17
CA ILE A 17 24.72 -15.01 -9.85
C ILE A 17 25.82 -16.05 -9.98
N ALA A 18 26.95 -15.83 -9.28
CA ALA A 18 28.05 -16.78 -9.21
C ALA A 18 27.89 -17.75 -8.04
N GLY A 19 28.37 -19.00 -8.21
CA GLY A 19 28.45 -20.00 -7.14
C GLY A 19 27.16 -20.73 -6.78
N LEU A 20 26.04 -20.43 -7.45
CA LEU A 20 24.76 -21.09 -7.20
C LEU A 20 24.53 -22.25 -8.18
N GLN A 21 24.51 -23.48 -7.68
CA GLN A 21 24.18 -24.67 -8.48
C GLN A 21 22.72 -25.08 -8.25
N VAL A 22 21.89 -24.87 -9.27
CA VAL A 22 20.44 -25.14 -9.20
C VAL A 22 20.06 -26.07 -10.34
N SER A 23 19.35 -27.16 -10.05
CA SER A 23 18.95 -28.10 -11.09
C SER A 23 17.85 -27.49 -11.98
N LYS A 24 17.70 -28.00 -13.21
CA LYS A 24 16.57 -27.62 -14.09
C LYS A 24 15.21 -27.90 -13.45
N LYS A 25 15.12 -28.85 -12.52
CA LYS A 25 13.90 -29.19 -11.78
C LYS A 25 13.58 -28.09 -10.76
N ASP A 26 14.58 -27.63 -10.02
CA ASP A 26 14.44 -26.57 -9.00
C ASP A 26 14.08 -25.21 -9.62
N LEU A 27 14.54 -24.95 -10.85
CA LEU A 27 14.16 -23.75 -11.62
C LEU A 27 12.73 -23.78 -12.18
N LYS A 28 12.10 -24.96 -12.21
CA LYS A 28 10.74 -25.16 -12.77
C LYS A 28 9.68 -25.41 -11.70
N GLY A 29 10.03 -25.94 -10.54
CA GLY A 29 9.09 -26.20 -9.45
C GLY A 29 8.40 -24.94 -8.92
N GLU A 30 7.29 -25.07 -8.21
CA GLU A 30 6.67 -23.93 -7.52
C GLU A 30 7.47 -23.55 -6.27
N PRO A 31 7.64 -22.25 -5.99
CA PRO A 31 8.35 -21.82 -4.80
C PRO A 31 7.54 -22.14 -3.54
N PRO A 32 8.20 -22.49 -2.42
CA PRO A 32 7.51 -22.65 -1.15
C PRO A 32 6.89 -21.33 -0.70
N LEU A 33 5.72 -21.42 -0.05
CA LEU A 33 5.09 -20.26 0.57
C LEU A 33 5.99 -19.74 1.71
N CYS A 34 6.59 -18.58 1.51
CA CYS A 34 7.35 -17.91 2.56
C CYS A 34 6.42 -17.01 3.38
N GLY A 35 6.20 -17.34 4.66
CA GLY A 35 5.31 -16.59 5.55
C GLY A 35 5.70 -15.12 5.73
N ALA A 36 7.01 -14.81 5.81
CA ALA A 36 7.50 -13.43 5.89
C ALA A 36 7.20 -12.64 4.61
N CYS A 37 7.41 -13.26 3.43
CA CYS A 37 7.05 -12.67 2.14
C CYS A 37 5.55 -12.43 2.01
N ALA A 38 4.74 -13.40 2.42
CA ALA A 38 3.29 -13.30 2.34
C ALA A 38 2.77 -12.13 3.18
N LYS A 39 3.26 -11.99 4.42
CA LYS A 39 2.90 -10.88 5.31
C LYS A 39 3.44 -9.53 4.83
N GLY A 40 4.69 -9.50 4.33
CA GLY A 40 5.32 -8.25 3.90
C GLY A 40 4.86 -7.74 2.53
N LYS A 41 4.24 -8.60 1.70
CA LYS A 41 3.74 -8.26 0.36
C LYS A 41 2.22 -8.41 0.22
N SER A 42 1.50 -8.68 1.31
CA SER A 42 0.04 -8.73 1.27
C SER A 42 -0.52 -7.37 0.92
N THR A 43 -1.37 -7.32 -0.10
CA THR A 43 -2.18 -6.14 -0.41
C THR A 43 -3.59 -6.37 0.13
N ARG A 44 -4.20 -5.33 0.69
CA ARG A 44 -5.63 -5.36 1.00
C ARG A 44 -6.41 -5.40 -0.32
N THR A 45 -7.49 -6.16 -0.37
CA THR A 45 -8.46 -6.06 -1.47
C THR A 45 -9.04 -4.65 -1.51
N SER A 46 -9.35 -4.16 -2.71
CA SER A 46 -10.03 -2.87 -2.88
C SER A 46 -11.39 -2.91 -2.19
N PHE A 47 -11.77 -1.80 -1.58
CA PHE A 47 -13.15 -1.59 -1.17
C PHE A 47 -14.04 -1.37 -2.39
N THR A 48 -15.29 -1.81 -2.30
CA THR A 48 -16.32 -1.40 -3.26
C THR A 48 -16.61 0.10 -3.10
N PRO A 49 -16.83 0.84 -4.19
CA PRO A 49 -17.33 2.22 -4.09
C PRO A 49 -18.62 2.27 -3.27
N SER A 50 -18.83 3.37 -2.55
CA SER A 50 -20.07 3.66 -1.83
C SER A 50 -20.91 4.61 -2.66
N ASP A 51 -22.18 4.26 -2.89
CA ASP A 51 -23.20 5.16 -3.46
C ASP A 51 -24.03 5.87 -2.37
N SER A 52 -23.71 5.64 -1.10
CA SER A 52 -24.38 6.29 0.03
C SER A 52 -24.01 7.76 0.08
N ARG A 53 -25.04 8.63 0.12
CA ARG A 53 -24.93 10.07 0.29
C ARG A 53 -26.05 10.56 1.20
N ALA A 54 -25.81 11.64 1.96
CA ALA A 54 -26.85 12.30 2.75
C ALA A 54 -28.06 12.71 1.89
N GLU A 55 -29.27 12.46 2.41
CA GLU A 55 -30.53 12.83 1.74
C GLU A 55 -30.97 14.25 2.05
N GLY A 56 -30.59 14.78 3.21
CA GLY A 56 -30.90 16.12 3.67
C GLY A 56 -29.66 16.90 4.16
N PHE A 57 -29.84 18.21 4.23
CA PHE A 57 -28.84 19.14 4.73
C PHE A 57 -28.49 18.84 6.20
N LEU A 58 -27.20 18.72 6.50
CA LEU A 58 -26.64 18.40 7.81
C LEU A 58 -26.95 17.00 8.36
N ASP A 59 -27.41 16.06 7.51
CA ASP A 59 -27.59 14.66 7.92
C ASP A 59 -26.25 13.96 8.16
N LEU A 60 -25.21 14.34 7.41
CA LEU A 60 -23.85 13.82 7.56
C LEU A 60 -22.83 14.92 7.25
N ILE A 61 -21.93 15.15 8.21
CA ILE A 61 -20.83 16.10 8.07
C ILE A 61 -19.51 15.34 8.19
N HIS A 62 -18.66 15.44 7.16
CA HIS A 62 -17.28 15.00 7.21
C HIS A 62 -16.42 16.10 7.81
N SER A 63 -15.65 15.78 8.85
CA SER A 63 -14.72 16.73 9.43
C SER A 63 -13.30 16.19 9.40
N ASP A 64 -12.35 17.08 9.12
CA ASP A 64 -10.93 16.73 9.09
C ASP A 64 -10.11 17.83 9.78
N LEU A 65 -9.08 17.42 10.52
CA LEU A 65 -8.16 18.30 11.21
C LEU A 65 -6.82 18.31 10.47
N ILE A 66 -6.47 19.48 9.96
CA ILE A 66 -5.25 19.74 9.22
C ILE A 66 -4.25 20.39 10.17
N GLY A 67 -3.10 19.76 10.39
CA GLY A 67 -1.97 20.37 11.09
C GLY A 67 -1.16 19.40 11.96
N PRO A 68 -0.09 19.87 12.64
CA PRO A 68 0.40 21.25 12.64
C PRO A 68 1.00 21.67 11.30
N MET A 69 0.59 22.82 10.78
CA MET A 69 1.10 23.38 9.54
C MET A 69 2.46 24.02 9.76
N PRO A 70 3.41 23.89 8.80
CA PRO A 70 4.76 24.44 8.95
C PRO A 70 4.79 25.97 8.99
N VAL A 71 3.74 26.64 8.49
CA VAL A 71 3.59 28.09 8.50
C VAL A 71 2.30 28.43 9.23
N GLN A 72 2.38 29.38 10.15
CA GLN A 72 1.23 29.91 10.88
C GLN A 72 0.33 30.74 9.95
N SER A 73 -0.98 30.70 10.20
CA SER A 73 -1.89 31.67 9.61
C SER A 73 -1.58 33.08 10.08
N SER A 74 -2.14 34.10 9.44
CA SER A 74 -2.02 35.49 9.88
C SER A 74 -2.50 35.72 11.32
N GLY A 75 -3.37 34.85 11.85
CA GLY A 75 -3.85 34.87 13.23
C GLY A 75 -3.02 34.01 14.19
N GLY A 76 -1.90 33.43 13.75
CA GLY A 76 -1.03 32.57 14.58
C GLY A 76 -1.49 31.12 14.71
N ALA A 77 -2.58 30.72 14.03
CA ALA A 77 -3.06 29.34 14.09
C ALA A 77 -2.14 28.39 13.28
N GLN A 78 -1.93 27.18 13.80
CA GLN A 78 -1.18 26.11 13.13
C GLN A 78 -2.05 24.93 12.71
N TYR A 79 -3.34 24.99 13.06
CA TYR A 79 -4.31 23.96 12.76
C TYR A 79 -5.51 24.60 12.08
N ALA A 80 -6.13 23.86 11.17
CA ALA A 80 -7.42 24.19 10.58
C ALA A 80 -8.32 22.96 10.67
N ILE A 81 -9.60 23.16 10.92
CA ILE A 81 -10.61 22.11 10.88
C ILE A 81 -11.58 22.41 9.75
N THR A 82 -11.91 21.39 8.97
CA THR A 82 -12.92 21.47 7.91
C THR A 82 -14.19 20.77 8.37
N PHE A 83 -15.33 21.28 7.89
CA PHE A 83 -16.63 20.65 8.03
C PHE A 83 -17.29 20.69 6.66
N THR A 84 -17.51 19.53 6.06
CA THR A 84 -18.11 19.37 4.73
C THR A 84 -19.41 18.62 4.89
N ASP A 85 -20.51 19.28 4.50
CA ASP A 85 -21.81 18.65 4.40
C ASP A 85 -21.84 17.65 3.23
N ASP A 86 -22.38 16.46 3.44
CA ASP A 86 -22.40 15.39 2.45
C ASP A 86 -23.56 15.53 1.43
N HIS A 87 -24.53 16.42 1.67
CA HIS A 87 -25.69 16.68 0.80
C HIS A 87 -25.40 17.65 -0.36
#